data_AF-K0RNR7-F1
#
_entry.id   AF-K0RNR7-F1
#
_cell.length_a   1.000
_cell.length_b   1.000
_cell.length_c   1.000
_cell.angle_alpha   90.00
_cell.angle_beta   90.00
_cell.angle_gamma   90.00
#
_symmetry.space_group_name_H-M   'P 1'
#
loop_
_entity.id
_entity.type
_entity.pdbx_description
1 polymer ?
#
loop_
_entity_poly.entity_id
_entity_poly.type
_entity_poly.pdbx_seq_one_letter_code
_entity_poly.pdbx_strand_id
1 'polypeptide(L)' 'MCGHVPARYNLGYIEGKAGNHVIALQHLLISAKLGFEDSLNAVKRMFMAGLANKADYATALRGYQKANAKS' A
#
# COMPACT_ATOMS: atom_id res chain seq x y z
N MET A 1 1.82 -17.32 5.96
CA MET A 1 2.51 -16.45 6.94
C MET A 1 1.94 -15.03 6.82
N CYS A 2 0.72 -14.80 7.33
CA CYS A 2 -0.10 -13.60 7.02
C CYS A 2 -0.32 -12.62 8.19
N GLY A 3 0.30 -12.84 9.35
CA GLY A 3 0.03 -12.01 10.54
C GLY A 3 0.51 -10.56 10.46
N HIS A 4 1.32 -10.19 9.47
CA HIS A 4 1.99 -8.89 9.42
C HIS A 4 1.44 -7.91 8.36
N VAL A 5 0.52 -8.39 7.51
CA VAL A 5 -0.05 -7.61 6.42
C VAL A 5 -1.09 -6.59 6.91
N PRO A 6 -2.08 -6.98 7.76
CA PRO A 6 -3.08 -6.04 8.28
C PRO A 6 -2.45 -4.97 9.18
N ALA A 7 -1.40 -5.33 9.93
CA ALA A 7 -0.69 -4.40 10.81
C ALA A 7 -0.04 -3.24 10.04
N ARG A 8 0.54 -3.51 8.86
CA ARG A 8 1.14 -2.49 7.99
C ARG A 8 0.09 -1.60 7.35
N TYR A 9 -1.08 -2.15 7.00
CA TYR A 9 -2.20 -1.32 6.54
C TYR A 9 -2.65 -0.33 7.62
N ASN A 10 -2.82 -0.80 8.87
CA ASN A 10 -3.23 0.06 9.98
C ASN A 10 -2.19 1.15 10.29
N LEU A 11 -0.90 0.82 10.28
CA LEU A 11 0.17 1.82 10.41
C LEU A 11 0.12 2.85 9.29
N GLY A 12 -0.07 2.40 8.04
CA GLY A 12 -0.25 3.31 6.90
C GLY A 12 -1.42 4.27 7.08
N TYR A 13 -2.54 3.78 7.61
CA TYR A 13 -3.72 4.59 7.87
C TYR A 13 -3.52 5.61 9.01
N ILE A 14 -2.89 5.19 10.11
CA ILE A 14 -2.60 6.07 11.26
C ILE A 14 -1.65 7.20 10.84
N GLU A 15 -0.58 6.88 10.13
CA GLU A 15 0.39 7.87 9.64
C GLU A 15 -0.24 8.83 8.62
N GLY A 16 -1.15 8.33 7.76
CA GLY A 16 -1.92 9.16 6.84
C GLY A 16 -2.80 10.17 7.57
N LYS A 17 -3.45 9.76 8.67
CA LYS A 17 -4.24 10.66 9.52
C LYS A 17 -3.37 11.66 10.28
N ALA A 18 -2.12 11.31 10.60
CA ALA A 18 -1.16 12.20 11.23
C ALA A 18 -0.53 13.21 10.24
N GLY A 19 -0.83 13.12 8.95
CA GLY A 19 -0.24 13.95 7.89
C GLY A 19 1.11 13.43 7.38
N ASN A 20 1.59 12.30 7.90
CA ASN A 20 2.84 11.65 7.51
C ASN A 20 2.65 10.78 6.25
N HIS A 21 2.16 11.42 5.18
CA HIS A 21 1.76 10.75 3.94
C HIS A 21 2.88 9.92 3.28
N VAL A 22 4.14 10.33 3.43
CA VAL A 22 5.29 9.58 2.88
C VAL A 22 5.49 8.24 3.60
N ILE A 23 5.38 8.24 4.93
CA ILE A 23 5.51 7.04 5.77
C ILE A 23 4.30 6.13 5.56
N ALA A 24 3.11 6.75 5.51
CA ALA A 24 1.86 6.06 5.18
C ALA A 24 1.99 5.27 3.86
N LEU A 25 2.48 5.93 2.81
CA LEU A 25 2.67 5.33 1.49
C LEU A 25 3.64 4.15 1.55
N GLN A 26 4.78 4.27 2.25
CA GLN A 26 5.73 3.16 2.38
C GLN A 26 5.12 1.90 3.00
N HIS A 27 4.36 2.04 4.08
CA HIS A 27 3.69 0.91 4.73
C HIS A 27 2.66 0.25 3.81
N LEU A 28 1.88 1.06 3.08
CA LEU A 28 0.89 0.59 2.12
C LEU A 28 1.53 -0.11 0.92
N LEU A 29 2.65 0.40 0.39
CA LEU A 29 3.39 -0.23 -0.72
C LEU A 29 3.88 -1.63 -0.36
N ILE A 30 4.42 -1.81 0.85
CA ILE A 30 4.91 -3.13 1.32
C ILE A 30 3.73 -4.10 1.45
N SER A 31 2.63 -3.67 2.05
CA SER A 31 1.45 -4.51 2.24
C SER A 31 0.78 -4.88 0.91
N ALA A 32 0.68 -3.94 -0.03
CA ALA A 32 0.18 -4.20 -1.38
C ALA A 32 1.07 -5.21 -2.13
N LYS A 33 2.40 -5.11 -2.01
CA LYS A 33 3.35 -6.09 -2.58
C LYS A 33 3.19 -7.50 -2.03
N LEU A 34 2.56 -7.66 -0.87
CA LEU A 34 2.28 -8.96 -0.25
C LEU A 34 0.89 -9.52 -0.64
N GLY A 35 0.18 -8.87 -1.57
CA GLY A 35 -1.12 -9.34 -2.06
C GLY A 35 -2.31 -8.76 -1.29
N PHE A 36 -2.14 -7.70 -0.50
CA PHE A 36 -3.24 -7.09 0.23
C PHE A 36 -3.98 -6.05 -0.60
N GLU A 37 -5.25 -6.32 -0.90
CA GLU A 37 -6.07 -5.49 -1.77
C GLU A 37 -6.35 -4.11 -1.16
N ASP A 38 -6.68 -4.04 0.13
CA ASP A 38 -6.98 -2.77 0.80
C ASP A 38 -5.79 -1.82 0.78
N SER A 39 -4.57 -2.35 0.90
CA SER A 39 -3.37 -1.54 0.75
C SER A 39 -3.19 -1.02 -0.66
N LEU A 40 -3.47 -1.82 -1.69
CA LEU A 40 -3.43 -1.35 -3.08
C LEU A 40 -4.47 -0.25 -3.33
N ASN A 41 -5.68 -0.40 -2.78
CA ASN A 41 -6.73 0.60 -2.85
C ASN A 41 -6.35 1.90 -2.13
N ALA A 42 -5.68 1.82 -0.98
CA ALA A 42 -5.18 2.99 -0.27
C ALA A 42 -4.08 3.71 -1.08
N VAL A 43 -3.12 3.00 -1.69
CA VAL A 43 -2.12 3.58 -2.59
C VAL A 43 -2.80 4.29 -3.77
N LYS A 44 -3.86 3.69 -4.34
CA LYS A 44 -4.65 4.31 -5.42
C LYS A 44 -5.30 5.62 -4.98
N ARG A 45 -5.87 5.68 -3.77
CA ARG A 45 -6.44 6.92 -3.21
C ARG A 45 -5.37 7.99 -3.01
N MET A 46 -4.19 7.62 -2.50
CA MET A 46 -3.06 8.55 -2.36
C MET A 46 -2.57 9.08 -3.71
N PHE A 47 -2.53 8.23 -4.74
CA PHE A 47 -2.21 8.65 -6.10
C PHE A 47 -3.24 9.65 -6.65
N MET A 48 -4.53 9.38 -6.48
CA MET A 48 -5.60 10.32 -6.90
C MET A 48 -5.56 11.65 -6.13
N ALA A 49 -5.11 11.63 -4.88
CA ALA A 49 -4.92 12.82 -4.06
C ALA A 49 -3.61 13.59 -4.36
N GLY A 50 -2.79 13.12 -5.31
CA GLY A 50 -1.49 13.73 -5.62
C GLY A 50 -0.39 13.48 -4.58
N LEU A 51 -0.63 12.60 -3.61
CA LEU A 51 0.31 12.27 -2.52
C LEU A 51 1.27 11.12 -2.88
N ALA A 52 0.93 10.34 -3.91
CA ALA A 52 1.79 9.30 -4.47
C ALA A 52 2.00 9.55 -5.96
N ASN A 53 3.14 9.14 -6.51
CA ASN A 53 3.41 9.28 -7.93
C ASN A 53 2.96 8.04 -8.72
N LYS A 54 2.98 8.15 -10.05
CA LYS A 54 2.57 7.05 -10.95
C LYS A 54 3.46 5.80 -10.79
N ALA A 55 4.74 5.98 -10.49
CA ALA A 55 5.70 4.88 -10.32
C ALA A 55 5.43 4.09 -9.02
N ASP A 56 5.03 4.77 -7.94
CA ASP A 56 4.65 4.15 -6.67
C ASP A 56 3.42 3.25 -6.86
N TYR A 57 2.37 3.79 -7.52
CA TYR A 57 1.16 3.02 -7.82
C TYR A 57 1.44 1.81 -8.73
N ALA A 58 2.22 2.01 -9.80
CA ALA A 58 2.61 0.91 -10.70
C ALA A 58 3.41 -0.18 -9.96
N THR A 59 4.28 0.22 -9.02
CA THR A 59 5.09 -0.70 -8.22
C THR A 59 4.22 -1.52 -7.25
N ALA A 60 3.24 -0.88 -6.60
CA ALA A 60 2.28 -1.58 -5.75
C ALA A 60 1.44 -2.58 -6.55
N LEU A 61 0.91 -2.16 -7.70
CA LEU A 61 0.08 -2.99 -8.56
C LEU A 61 0.83 -4.23 -9.06
N ARG A 62 2.08 -4.05 -9.53
CA ARG A 62 2.92 -5.16 -9.97
C ARG A 62 3.22 -6.14 -8.83
N GLY A 63 3.49 -5.62 -7.62
CA GLY A 63 3.73 -6.44 -6.45
C GLY A 63 2.51 -7.26 -6.05
N TYR A 64 1.34 -6.61 -5.98
CA TYR A 64 0.06 -7.25 -5.69
C TYR A 64 -0.27 -8.38 -6.67
N GLN A 65 -0.16 -8.10 -7.98
CA GLN A 65 -0.37 -9.11 -9.02
C GLN A 65 0.61 -10.28 -8.88
N LYS A 66 1.89 -10.01 -8.60
CA LYS A 66 2.89 -11.06 -8.41
C LYS A 66 2.61 -11.93 -7.18
N ALA A 67 2.13 -11.34 -6.09
CA ALA A 67 1.75 -12.08 -4.88
C ALA A 67 0.52 -12.96 -5.13
N ASN A 68 -0.50 -12.43 -5.80
CA ASN A 68 -1.74 -13.15 -6.09
C ASN A 68 -1.62 -14.16 -7.24
N ALA A 69 -0.66 -13.99 -8.16
CA ALA A 69 -0.38 -14.95 -9.24
C ALA A 69 0.32 -16.24 -8.77
N LYS A 70 0.73 -16.32 -7.49
CA LYS A 70 1.36 -17.49 -6.90
C LYS A 70 0.45 -18.28 -5.93
N SER A 71 -0.84 -17.96 -5.89
CA SER A 71 -1.82 -18.66 -5.04
C SER A 71 -2.58 -19.74 -5.79
#